data_AF-A0A7Y5LA87-F1
#
_entry.id   AF-A0A7Y5LA87-F1
#
_cell.length_a   1.000
_cell.length_b   1.000
_cell.length_c   1.000
_cell.angle_alpha   90.00
_cell.angle_beta   90.00
_cell.angle_gamma   90.00
#
_symmetry.space_group_name_H-M   'P 1'
#
loop_
_entity.id
_entity.type
_entity.pdbx_description
1 polymer ?
#
loop_
_entity_poly.entity_id
_entity_poly.type
_entity_poly.pdbx_seq_one_letter_code
_entity_poly.pdbx_strand_id
1 'polypeptide(L)'
;MISEAAPENSKDYYYAKGDSLFQKTTVLAFNDADAKVESMKDILDLGVYLTTAVKCGKTGYGIKAGTIEECSRILEKELALFPNVEVFMLMGDVAIKAINYIAKRAGEGRVIPAGSTYKIRGQKYFFQEKRVFPSYLQAGPSFFIEKSKRKMIAEDIAVALTLTRARQPHG
;
A
#
# COMPACT_ATOMS: atom_id res chain seq x y z
N MET A 1 1.29 1.00 -4.29
CA MET A 1 0.80 0.43 -3.02
C MET A 1 1.81 0.71 -1.92
N ILE A 2 1.37 1.23 -0.77
CA ILE A 2 2.24 1.68 0.33
C ILE A 2 1.89 0.87 1.59
N SER A 3 2.84 0.10 2.11
CA SER A 3 2.70 -0.69 3.35
C SER A 3 3.34 -0.04 4.57
N GLU A 4 3.18 -0.65 5.75
CA GLU A 4 3.60 -0.09 7.04
C GLU A 4 5.09 0.28 7.10
N ALA A 5 5.97 -0.71 6.98
CA ALA A 5 7.41 -0.54 7.17
C ALA A 5 8.19 -1.61 6.40
N ALA A 6 9.48 -1.35 6.19
CA ALA A 6 10.39 -2.40 5.75
C ALA A 6 10.42 -3.54 6.78
N PRO A 7 10.67 -4.79 6.35
CA PRO A 7 10.82 -5.90 7.26
C PRO A 7 12.09 -5.73 8.10
N GLU A 8 12.12 -6.37 9.28
CA GLU A 8 13.33 -6.45 10.11
C GLU A 8 14.48 -7.11 9.36
N ASN A 9 14.18 -8.19 8.65
CA ASN A 9 15.12 -8.87 7.77
C ASN A 9 14.94 -8.38 6.33
N SER A 10 15.96 -7.75 5.76
CA SER A 10 15.94 -7.26 4.38
C SER A 10 15.66 -8.35 3.33
N LYS A 11 15.94 -9.62 3.65
CA LYS A 11 15.62 -10.77 2.78
C LYS A 11 14.11 -11.01 2.66
N ASP A 12 13.29 -10.44 3.53
CA ASP A 12 11.84 -10.55 3.49
C ASP A 12 11.17 -9.44 2.66
N TYR A 13 11.94 -8.51 2.09
CA TYR A 13 11.40 -7.35 1.36
C TYR A 13 10.82 -7.74 -0.01
N TYR A 14 9.96 -6.90 -0.58
CA TYR A 14 9.25 -7.16 -1.84
C TYR A 14 10.17 -7.62 -2.96
N TYR A 15 11.28 -6.91 -3.16
CA TYR A 15 12.21 -7.14 -4.28
C TYR A 15 13.48 -7.90 -3.85
N ALA A 16 13.44 -8.57 -2.70
CA ALA A 16 14.55 -9.41 -2.27
C ALA A 16 14.65 -10.66 -3.15
N LYS A 17 15.86 -11.24 -3.26
CA LYS A 17 16.06 -12.49 -4.02
C LYS A 17 15.40 -13.67 -3.30
N GLY A 18 14.81 -14.57 -4.08
CA GLY A 18 14.19 -15.80 -3.59
C GLY A 18 12.72 -15.59 -3.23
N ASP A 19 12.23 -16.38 -2.30
CA ASP A 19 10.82 -16.41 -1.92
C ASP A 19 10.63 -15.64 -0.60
N SER A 20 10.67 -14.31 -0.69
CA SER A 20 10.59 -13.40 0.45
C SER A 20 9.19 -13.34 1.05
N LEU A 21 9.06 -13.10 2.36
CA LEU A 21 7.74 -13.07 3.00
C LEU A 21 6.81 -12.01 2.40
N PHE A 22 7.30 -10.79 2.15
CA PHE A 22 6.47 -9.73 1.58
C PHE A 22 6.05 -10.04 0.14
N GLN A 23 6.93 -10.68 -0.65
CA GLN A 23 6.56 -11.16 -1.98
C GLN A 23 5.44 -12.19 -1.88
N LYS A 24 5.60 -13.24 -1.06
CA LYS A 24 4.61 -14.32 -0.92
C LYS A 24 3.23 -13.80 -0.59
N THR A 25 3.12 -12.97 0.45
CA THR A 25 1.81 -12.50 0.91
C THR A 25 1.19 -11.52 -0.09
N THR A 26 2.01 -10.74 -0.79
CA THR A 26 1.52 -9.82 -1.82
C THR A 26 1.04 -10.56 -3.06
N VAL A 27 1.82 -11.49 -3.60
CA VAL A 27 1.41 -12.32 -4.75
C VAL A 27 0.11 -13.04 -4.42
N LEU A 28 0.00 -13.60 -3.22
CA LEU A 28 -1.23 -14.24 -2.77
C LEU A 28 -2.41 -13.25 -2.68
N ALA A 29 -2.22 -12.05 -2.15
CA ALA A 29 -3.25 -11.02 -2.09
C ALA A 29 -3.76 -10.58 -3.47
N PHE A 30 -2.87 -10.49 -4.46
CA PHE A 30 -3.23 -10.18 -5.84
C PHE A 30 -3.95 -11.35 -6.52
N ASN A 31 -3.56 -12.59 -6.25
CA ASN A 31 -4.27 -13.76 -6.76
C ASN A 31 -5.66 -13.92 -6.14
N ASP A 32 -5.83 -13.61 -4.85
CA ASP A 32 -7.16 -13.55 -4.23
C ASP A 32 -8.05 -12.48 -4.87
N ALA A 33 -7.46 -11.47 -5.50
CA ALA A 33 -8.13 -10.43 -6.28
C ALA A 33 -8.29 -10.81 -7.77
N ASP A 34 -8.06 -12.08 -8.13
CA ASP A 34 -8.11 -12.63 -9.50
C ASP A 34 -7.16 -11.96 -10.51
N ALA A 35 -6.02 -11.43 -10.04
CA ALA A 35 -5.04 -10.76 -10.89
C ALA A 35 -4.13 -11.72 -11.68
N LYS A 36 -4.09 -13.02 -11.33
CA LYS A 36 -3.30 -14.09 -11.98
C LYS A 36 -1.83 -13.73 -12.14
N VAL A 37 -1.13 -13.57 -11.02
CA VAL A 37 0.30 -13.21 -10.94
C VAL A 37 1.10 -14.31 -10.25
N GLU A 38 2.35 -14.52 -10.66
CA GLU A 38 3.25 -15.52 -10.07
C GLU A 38 4.41 -14.87 -9.30
N SER A 39 4.69 -13.60 -9.60
CA SER A 39 5.87 -12.90 -9.10
C SER A 39 5.63 -11.41 -8.87
N MET A 40 6.57 -10.75 -8.19
CA MET A 40 6.58 -9.28 -8.11
C MET A 40 6.75 -8.63 -9.47
N LYS A 41 7.43 -9.30 -10.41
CA LYS A 41 7.58 -8.79 -11.78
C LYS A 41 6.22 -8.67 -12.44
N ASP A 42 5.35 -9.68 -12.31
CA ASP A 42 4.01 -9.63 -12.90
C ASP A 42 3.18 -8.50 -12.30
N ILE A 43 3.32 -8.24 -10.99
CA ILE A 43 2.64 -7.12 -10.32
C ILE A 43 3.16 -5.76 -10.83
N LEU A 44 4.47 -5.65 -11.09
CA LEU A 44 5.05 -4.47 -11.73
C LEU A 44 4.55 -4.31 -13.18
N ASP A 45 4.42 -5.41 -13.92
CA ASP A 45 3.88 -5.42 -15.30
C ASP A 45 2.39 -5.03 -15.34
N LEU A 46 1.65 -5.21 -14.23
CA LEU A 46 0.31 -4.64 -14.04
C LEU A 46 0.32 -3.12 -13.74
N GLY A 47 1.50 -2.49 -13.69
CA GLY A 47 1.67 -1.08 -13.35
C GLY A 47 1.61 -0.78 -11.85
N VAL A 48 1.73 -1.79 -10.99
CA VAL A 48 1.66 -1.59 -9.53
C VAL A 48 3.05 -1.65 -8.89
N TYR A 49 3.52 -0.50 -8.42
CA TYR A 49 4.74 -0.41 -7.62
C TYR A 49 4.46 -0.54 -6.12
N LEU A 50 5.28 -1.30 -5.40
CA LEU A 50 5.22 -1.48 -3.95
C LEU A 50 6.35 -0.75 -3.23
N THR A 51 5.98 -0.07 -2.14
CA THR A 51 6.91 0.58 -1.23
C THR A 51 6.36 0.57 0.20
N THR A 52 7.13 1.08 1.16
CA THR A 52 6.77 1.18 2.58
C THR A 52 6.71 2.63 3.04
N ALA A 53 5.85 2.93 4.01
CA ALA A 53 5.79 4.26 4.61
C ALA A 53 7.02 4.56 5.48
N VAL A 54 7.51 3.55 6.19
CA VAL A 54 8.76 3.61 6.95
C VAL A 54 9.83 2.76 6.26
N LYS A 55 11.00 3.34 6.03
CA LYS A 55 12.06 2.72 5.21
C LYS A 55 12.98 1.78 5.98
N CYS A 56 12.94 1.84 7.31
CA CYS A 56 13.69 0.95 8.18
C CYS A 56 12.80 -0.15 8.76
N GLY A 57 13.44 -1.26 9.15
CA GLY A 57 12.81 -2.34 9.88
C GLY A 57 12.21 -1.84 11.20
N LYS A 58 10.98 -2.25 11.47
CA LYS A 58 10.32 -2.04 12.77
C LYS A 58 11.06 -2.85 13.83
N THR A 59 11.44 -2.26 14.97
CA THR A 59 12.17 -2.96 16.06
C THR A 59 11.33 -3.18 17.33
N GLY A 60 10.04 -2.83 17.30
CA GLY A 60 9.13 -2.94 18.45
C GLY A 60 7.67 -3.01 18.00
N TYR A 61 6.72 -3.12 18.92
CA TYR A 61 5.31 -3.45 18.61
C TYR A 61 4.59 -2.47 17.66
N GLY A 62 4.99 -1.19 17.65
CA GLY A 62 4.42 -0.17 16.77
C GLY A 62 5.41 0.95 16.42
N ILE A 63 4.99 1.84 15.52
CA ILE A 63 5.83 2.94 15.01
C ILE A 63 5.32 4.27 15.57
N LYS A 64 6.20 5.04 16.19
CA LYS A 64 5.87 6.34 16.76
C LYS A 64 5.44 7.32 15.67
N ALA A 65 4.48 8.18 16.00
CA ALA A 65 3.95 9.19 15.07
C ALA A 65 5.04 10.06 14.42
N GLY A 66 6.00 10.53 15.22
CA GLY A 66 7.13 11.33 14.72
C GLY A 66 8.03 10.58 13.74
N THR A 67 8.23 9.27 13.93
CA THR A 67 8.98 8.43 12.98
C THR A 67 8.24 8.31 11.64
N ILE A 68 6.91 8.14 11.70
CA ILE A 68 6.05 8.10 10.49
C ILE A 68 6.13 9.45 9.77
N GLU A 69 6.04 10.56 10.49
CA GLU A 69 6.14 11.90 9.93
C GLU A 69 7.50 12.13 9.25
N GLU A 70 8.60 11.76 9.90
CA GLU A 70 9.94 11.89 9.32
C GLU A 70 10.12 11.01 8.08
N CYS A 71 9.80 9.72 8.16
CA CYS A 71 9.91 8.81 7.02
C CYS A 71 8.97 9.20 5.87
N SER A 72 7.83 9.86 6.17
CA SER A 72 6.92 10.35 5.14
C SER A 72 7.57 11.38 4.22
N ARG A 73 8.64 12.09 4.64
CA ARG A 73 9.41 12.99 3.77
C ARG A 73 10.19 12.25 2.70
N ILE A 74 10.68 11.04 3.03
CA ILE A 74 11.35 10.16 2.07
C ILE A 74 10.31 9.54 1.13
N LEU A 75 9.20 9.05 1.69
CA LEU A 75 8.08 8.54 0.90
C LEU A 75 7.57 9.60 -0.08
N GLU A 76 7.40 10.85 0.34
CA GLU A 76 6.97 11.97 -0.52
C GLU A 76 7.86 12.15 -1.74
N LYS A 77 9.18 12.15 -1.54
CA LYS A 77 10.16 12.23 -2.63
C LYS A 77 10.08 11.04 -3.57
N GLU A 78 9.86 9.84 -3.04
CA GLU A 78 9.67 8.63 -3.86
C GLU A 78 8.37 8.69 -4.68
N LEU A 79 7.25 9.10 -4.08
CA LEU A 79 5.98 9.22 -4.79
C LEU A 79 6.04 10.26 -5.93
N ALA A 80 6.83 11.33 -5.76
CA ALA A 80 7.07 12.32 -6.80
C ALA A 80 7.76 11.75 -8.06
N LEU A 81 8.42 10.58 -7.97
CA LEU A 81 9.01 9.90 -9.12
C LEU A 81 7.96 9.23 -10.03
N PHE A 82 6.70 9.15 -9.59
CA PHE A 82 5.62 8.50 -10.34
C PHE A 82 4.52 9.50 -10.72
N PRO A 83 4.75 10.36 -11.73
CA PRO A 83 3.81 11.44 -12.10
C PRO A 83 2.46 10.91 -12.61
N ASN A 84 2.43 9.70 -13.15
CA ASN A 84 1.24 9.10 -13.76
C ASN A 84 0.46 8.18 -12.80
N VAL A 85 0.73 8.24 -11.48
CA VAL A 85 -0.04 7.44 -10.52
C VAL A 85 -1.49 7.89 -10.51
N GLU A 86 -2.40 6.93 -10.68
CA GLU A 86 -3.84 7.16 -10.56
C GLU A 86 -4.40 6.72 -9.21
N VAL A 87 -3.75 5.76 -8.55
CA VAL A 87 -4.24 5.13 -7.33
C VAL A 87 -3.15 4.97 -6.28
N PHE A 88 -3.42 5.45 -5.06
CA PHE A 88 -2.67 5.10 -3.86
C PHE A 88 -3.45 4.10 -3.01
N MET A 89 -2.90 2.91 -2.82
CA MET A 89 -3.39 1.95 -1.84
C MET A 89 -2.58 2.07 -0.55
N LEU A 90 -3.26 2.35 0.57
CA LEU A 90 -2.66 2.60 1.89
C LEU A 90 -2.91 1.40 2.79
N MET A 91 -1.89 0.56 2.94
CA MET A 91 -2.01 -0.75 3.55
C MET A 91 -1.64 -0.67 5.04
N GLY A 92 -2.65 -0.43 5.88
CA GLY A 92 -2.52 -0.27 7.33
C GLY A 92 -2.41 1.18 7.81
N ASP A 93 -2.56 1.38 9.11
CA ASP A 93 -2.68 2.70 9.75
C ASP A 93 -1.45 3.57 9.57
N VAL A 94 -0.26 2.96 9.49
CA VAL A 94 0.99 3.69 9.27
C VAL A 94 1.03 4.32 7.87
N ALA A 95 0.62 3.58 6.83
CA ALA A 95 0.55 4.11 5.47
C ALA A 95 -0.51 5.22 5.35
N ILE A 96 -1.68 5.03 5.98
CA ILE A 96 -2.74 6.03 6.07
C ILE A 96 -2.22 7.32 6.70
N LYS A 97 -1.50 7.18 7.82
CA LYS A 97 -0.95 8.32 8.54
C LYS A 97 0.16 9.04 7.76
N ALA A 98 1.02 8.29 7.06
CA ALA A 98 2.06 8.87 6.22
C ALA A 98 1.49 9.74 5.09
N ILE A 99 0.46 9.27 4.37
CA ILE A 99 -0.20 10.09 3.35
C ILE A 99 -0.87 11.33 3.95
N ASN A 100 -1.51 11.21 5.11
CA ASN A 100 -2.09 12.38 5.78
C ASN A 100 -1.02 13.44 6.15
N TYR A 101 0.19 13.02 6.52
CA TYR A 101 1.31 13.96 6.75
C TYR A 101 1.79 14.61 5.45
N ILE A 102 1.89 13.85 4.36
CA ILE A 102 2.25 14.37 3.04
C ILE A 102 1.20 15.38 2.56
N ALA A 103 -0.08 15.04 2.64
CA ALA A 103 -1.18 15.91 2.26
C ALA A 103 -1.16 17.23 3.03
N LYS A 104 -0.94 17.17 4.35
CA LYS A 104 -0.80 18.38 5.18
C LYS A 104 0.34 19.28 4.69
N ARG A 105 1.48 18.72 4.29
CA ARG A 105 2.61 19.51 3.75
C ARG A 105 2.31 20.08 2.36
N ALA A 106 1.51 19.38 1.57
CA ALA A 106 1.02 19.86 0.28
C ALA A 106 -0.08 20.95 0.41
N GLY A 107 -0.48 21.33 1.63
CA GLY A 107 -1.55 22.30 1.86
C GLY A 107 -2.96 21.72 1.75
N GLU A 108 -3.08 20.40 1.61
CA GLU A 108 -4.37 19.70 1.59
C GLU A 108 -4.82 19.34 3.01
N GLY A 109 -6.12 19.12 3.14
CA GLY A 109 -6.71 18.59 4.36
C GLY A 109 -6.33 17.13 4.62
N ARG A 110 -6.97 16.54 5.62
CA ARG A 110 -6.79 15.13 5.93
C ARG A 110 -7.45 14.26 4.85
N VAL A 111 -6.65 13.54 4.07
CA VAL A 111 -7.10 12.65 2.97
C VAL A 111 -7.98 11.53 3.51
N ILE A 112 -7.53 10.86 4.58
CA ILE A 112 -8.26 9.76 5.22
C ILE A 112 -8.64 10.16 6.65
N PRO A 113 -9.94 10.18 6.99
CA PRO A 113 -10.40 10.51 8.34
C PRO A 113 -9.91 9.49 9.37
N ALA A 114 -9.86 9.90 10.64
CA ALA A 114 -9.61 8.97 11.73
C ALA A 114 -10.78 7.98 11.85
N GLY A 115 -10.48 6.70 12.00
CA GLY A 115 -11.49 5.65 12.13
C GLY A 115 -10.87 4.27 11.96
N SER A 116 -11.61 3.24 12.35
CA SER A 116 -11.23 1.86 12.11
C SER A 116 -11.28 1.54 10.60
N THR A 117 -10.28 0.80 10.11
CA THR A 117 -10.12 0.48 8.68
C THR A 117 -11.40 -0.05 8.03
N TYR A 118 -12.17 -0.92 8.70
CA TYR A 118 -13.42 -1.46 8.16
C TYR A 118 -14.51 -0.40 7.89
N LYS A 119 -14.50 0.74 8.61
CA LYS A 119 -15.47 1.83 8.43
C LYS A 119 -15.06 2.77 7.29
N ILE A 120 -13.76 2.99 7.14
CA ILE A 120 -13.21 3.93 6.16
C ILE A 120 -12.95 3.27 4.81
N ARG A 121 -12.70 1.96 4.75
CA ARG A 121 -12.55 1.25 3.47
C ARG A 121 -13.84 1.29 2.66
N GLY A 122 -13.72 1.23 1.33
CA GLY A 122 -14.84 1.30 0.39
C GLY A 122 -15.39 2.72 0.12
N GLN A 123 -14.95 3.73 0.89
CA GLN A 123 -15.31 5.12 0.64
C GLN A 123 -14.47 5.73 -0.49
N LYS A 124 -14.90 6.90 -0.98
CA LYS A 124 -14.20 7.64 -2.03
C LYS A 124 -13.32 8.74 -1.44
N TYR A 125 -12.00 8.50 -1.43
CA TYR A 125 -11.01 9.51 -1.07
C TYR A 125 -10.11 9.89 -2.24
N PHE A 126 -9.56 11.09 -2.18
CA PHE A 126 -8.70 11.66 -3.18
C PHE A 126 -7.54 12.42 -2.54
N PHE A 127 -6.39 12.40 -3.20
CA PHE A 127 -5.22 13.21 -2.87
C PHE A 127 -4.60 13.67 -4.18
N GLN A 128 -4.50 14.98 -4.42
CA GLN A 128 -4.05 15.55 -5.70
C GLN A 128 -4.74 14.91 -6.91
N GLU A 129 -6.07 14.84 -6.91
CA GLU A 129 -6.93 14.19 -7.93
C GLU A 129 -6.76 12.67 -8.10
N LYS A 130 -5.83 12.04 -7.38
CA LYS A 130 -5.58 10.59 -7.44
C LYS A 130 -6.48 9.86 -6.45
N ARG A 131 -6.98 8.68 -6.83
CA ARG A 131 -7.82 7.85 -5.96
C ARG A 131 -7.01 7.28 -4.79
N VAL A 132 -7.59 7.29 -3.59
CA VAL A 132 -6.92 6.76 -2.38
C VAL A 132 -7.78 5.70 -1.72
N PHE A 133 -7.18 4.53 -1.46
CA PHE A 133 -7.82 3.37 -0.84
C PHE A 133 -7.15 3.04 0.49
N PRO A 134 -7.77 3.33 1.65
CA PRO A 134 -7.35 2.74 2.91
C PRO A 134 -7.73 1.25 2.93
N SER A 135 -6.78 0.39 3.27
CA SER A 135 -6.99 -1.05 3.38
C SER A 135 -6.15 -1.64 4.53
N TYR A 136 -6.30 -2.95 4.77
CA TYR A 136 -5.51 -3.69 5.75
C TYR A 136 -4.11 -4.00 5.21
N LEU A 137 -3.17 -4.21 6.13
CA LEU A 137 -1.80 -4.59 5.77
C LEU A 137 -1.77 -6.00 5.17
N GLN A 138 -1.24 -6.11 3.95
CA GLN A 138 -1.04 -7.37 3.24
C GLN A 138 0.36 -7.99 3.47
N ALA A 139 1.33 -7.19 3.91
CA ALA A 139 2.72 -7.61 4.06
C ALA A 139 3.00 -8.14 5.47
N GLY A 140 3.35 -9.42 5.58
CA GLY A 140 3.77 -10.05 6.84
C GLY A 140 2.87 -11.21 7.31
N PRO A 141 3.23 -11.87 8.43
CA PRO A 141 2.67 -13.16 8.82
C PRO A 141 1.19 -13.11 9.19
N SER A 142 0.69 -11.97 9.68
CA SER A 142 -0.73 -11.78 10.03
C SER A 142 -1.68 -12.02 8.85
N PHE A 143 -1.19 -11.86 7.61
CA PHE A 143 -1.96 -12.13 6.39
C PHE A 143 -2.50 -13.57 6.33
N PHE A 144 -1.77 -14.55 6.87
CA PHE A 144 -2.16 -15.96 6.85
C PHE A 144 -3.21 -16.32 7.92
N ILE A 145 -3.38 -15.49 8.94
CA ILE A 145 -4.24 -15.79 10.09
C ILE A 145 -5.61 -15.11 9.92
N GLU A 146 -5.63 -13.88 9.40
CA GLU A 146 -6.82 -13.02 9.40
C GLU A 146 -7.65 -13.13 8.12
N LYS A 147 -8.39 -14.24 7.97
CA LYS A 147 -9.19 -14.54 6.76
C LYS A 147 -10.12 -13.42 6.30
N SER A 148 -10.80 -12.75 7.24
CA SER A 148 -11.71 -11.63 6.92
C SER A 148 -10.96 -10.43 6.35
N LYS A 149 -9.82 -10.06 6.93
CA LYS A 149 -8.96 -8.97 6.42
C LYS A 149 -8.39 -9.33 5.06
N ARG A 150 -7.94 -10.57 4.86
CA ARG A 150 -7.42 -11.06 3.58
C ARG A 150 -8.45 -10.90 2.45
N LYS A 151 -9.71 -11.28 2.68
CA LYS A 151 -10.79 -11.05 1.72
C LYS A 151 -10.98 -9.56 1.41
N MET A 152 -10.98 -8.70 2.43
CA MET A 152 -11.14 -7.25 2.24
C MET A 152 -9.97 -6.63 1.47
N ILE A 153 -8.73 -7.09 1.71
CA ILE A 153 -7.55 -6.70 0.93
C ILE A 153 -7.76 -7.03 -0.54
N ALA A 154 -8.20 -8.25 -0.85
CA ALA A 154 -8.44 -8.70 -2.22
C ALA A 154 -9.52 -7.86 -2.93
N GLU A 155 -10.63 -7.58 -2.25
CA GLU A 155 -11.69 -6.68 -2.75
C GLU A 155 -11.14 -5.29 -3.08
N ASP A 156 -10.33 -4.71 -2.19
CA ASP A 156 -9.75 -3.37 -2.38
C ASP A 156 -8.75 -3.36 -3.56
N ILE A 157 -7.95 -4.42 -3.73
CA ILE A 157 -7.02 -4.58 -4.86
C ILE A 157 -7.80 -4.70 -6.17
N ALA A 158 -8.85 -5.53 -6.23
CA ALA A 158 -9.65 -5.73 -7.43
C ALA A 158 -10.28 -4.42 -7.92
N VAL A 159 -10.81 -3.60 -7.01
CA VAL A 159 -11.37 -2.28 -7.34
C VAL A 159 -10.28 -1.34 -7.85
N ALA A 160 -9.11 -1.29 -7.21
CA ALA A 160 -7.99 -0.46 -7.64
C ALA A 160 -7.49 -0.83 -9.05
N LEU A 161 -7.38 -2.13 -9.34
CA LEU A 161 -6.99 -2.64 -10.67
C LEU A 161 -8.04 -2.32 -11.74
N THR A 162 -9.33 -2.41 -11.40
CA THR A 162 -10.41 -2.10 -12.35
C THR A 162 -10.36 -0.62 -12.77
N LEU A 163 -10.12 0.30 -11.83
CA LEU A 163 -10.06 1.73 -12.11
C LEU A 163 -8.89 2.12 -13.02
N THR A 164 -7.75 1.43 -12.90
CA THR A 164 -6.55 1.71 -13.69
C THR A 164 -6.60 1.05 -15.07
N ARG A 165 -7.25 -0.12 -15.20
CA ARG A 165 -7.46 -0.80 -16.49
C ARG A 165 -8.49 -0.10 -17.37
N ALA A 166 -9.56 0.47 -16.79
CA ALA A 166 -10.62 1.13 -17.54
C ALA A 166 -10.20 2.41 -18.29
N ARG A 167 -8.97 2.90 -18.07
CA ARG A 167 -8.44 4.13 -18.65
C ARG A 167 -7.20 3.92 -19.53
N GLN A 168 -6.71 2.70 -19.66
CA GLN A 168 -5.71 2.36 -20.67
C GLN A 168 -6.46 2.29 -22.01
N PRO A 169 -6.27 3.23 -22.95
CA PRO A 169 -6.71 2.96 -24.31
C PRO A 169 -5.90 1.75 -24.78
N HIS A 170 -6.58 0.78 -25.38
CA HIS A 170 -5.91 -0.33 -26.06
C HIS A 170 -4.71 0.21 -26.85
N GLY A 171 -3.55 -0.40 -26.64
CA GLY A 171 -2.34 -0.10 -27.42
C GLY A 171 -2.56 -0.29 -28.91
#